data_AF-A0A9E7IMI5-F1
#
_entry.id   AF-A0A9E7IMI5-F1
#
_cell.length_a   1.000
_cell.length_b   1.000
_cell.length_c   1.000
_cell.angle_alpha   90.00
_cell.angle_beta   90.00
_cell.angle_gamma   90.00
#
_symmetry.space_group_name_H-M   'P 1'
#
loop_
_entity.id
_entity.type
_entity.pdbx_description
1 polymer ?
#
loop_
_entity_poly.entity_id
_entity_poly.type
_entity_poly.pdbx_seq_one_letter_code
_entity_poly.pdbx_strand_id
1 'polypeptide(L)'
;MTFKMIGRCTHVVDCRATGGMGKGGGLAQRGTFAECGAEVLAVAMSPGRRHITKPVCEITFGLRESNVLTSTMVLNAGAGVPHDAPASGGTLFGLTDKEVEQMSNFKLLVIHLGGVKNHLIYKARLILRNVNKPCIIICESPVDCEDFAKIGVKTSKVMPSEEDVKTEGHIVDIVSGVIRGETISQEKLDEIIRKVKLALGDA
;
A
#
# COMPACT_ATOMS: atom_id res chain seq x y z
N MET A 1 -25.49 16.61 15.05
CA MET A 1 -25.07 17.70 14.15
C MET A 1 -23.72 17.34 13.56
N THR A 2 -23.70 16.85 12.33
CA THR A 2 -22.46 16.61 11.58
C THR A 2 -21.99 17.96 11.05
N PHE A 3 -20.95 18.53 11.67
CA PHE A 3 -20.27 19.69 11.10
C PHE A 3 -19.63 19.24 9.78
N LYS A 4 -20.24 19.60 8.65
CA LYS A 4 -19.61 19.54 7.35
C LYS A 4 -18.50 20.58 7.39
N MET A 5 -17.24 20.15 7.56
CA MET A 5 -16.10 21.07 7.46
C MET A 5 -16.11 21.68 6.06
N ILE A 6 -16.41 22.98 5.98
CA ILE A 6 -16.27 23.77 4.76
C ILE A 6 -14.95 24.52 4.89
N GLY A 7 -13.90 24.00 4.24
CA GLY A 7 -12.57 24.62 4.21
C GLY A 7 -11.43 23.62 3.99
N ARG A 8 -10.29 24.10 3.45
CA ARG A 8 -9.06 23.31 3.37
C ARG A 8 -8.43 23.24 4.76
N CYS A 9 -8.34 22.05 5.34
CA CYS A 9 -7.64 21.82 6.61
C CYS A 9 -6.15 21.67 6.33
N THR A 10 -5.34 22.56 6.90
CA THR A 10 -3.88 22.45 6.86
C THR A 10 -3.46 21.27 7.74
N HIS A 11 -2.83 20.28 7.13
CA HIS A 11 -2.20 19.17 7.84
C HIS A 11 -0.68 19.34 7.75
N VAL A 12 -0.02 19.42 8.89
CA VAL A 12 1.43 19.34 8.97
C VAL A 12 1.80 17.86 8.95
N VAL A 13 2.43 17.42 7.87
CA VAL A 13 2.84 16.03 7.71
C VAL A 13 4.35 15.96 7.75
N ASP A 14 4.88 15.29 8.77
CA ASP A 14 6.29 14.90 8.78
C ASP A 14 6.47 13.62 7.96
N CYS A 15 6.89 13.78 6.72
CA CYS A 15 7.06 12.67 5.79
C CYS A 15 8.30 11.80 6.10
N ARG A 16 9.13 12.10 7.12
CA ARG A 16 10.45 11.46 7.28
C ARG A 16 10.81 11.11 8.72
N ALA A 17 10.83 9.82 9.02
CA ALA A 17 11.37 9.32 10.30
C ALA A 17 12.92 9.24 10.32
N THR A 18 13.58 9.15 9.15
CA THR A 18 15.05 9.01 9.07
C THR A 18 15.68 9.84 7.95
N GLY A 19 16.99 10.07 8.07
CA GLY A 19 17.84 10.56 6.98
C GLY A 19 17.76 9.64 5.74
N GLY A 20 17.82 10.23 4.56
CA GLY A 20 17.55 9.54 3.30
C GLY A 20 18.81 9.01 2.63
N MET A 21 18.69 7.91 1.88
CA MET A 21 19.81 7.23 1.24
C MET A 21 19.75 7.33 -0.29
N GLY A 22 20.87 7.69 -0.93
CA GLY A 22 21.04 7.67 -2.39
C GLY A 22 20.10 8.61 -3.16
N LYS A 23 19.73 8.24 -4.39
CA LYS A 23 18.84 9.04 -5.27
C LYS A 23 17.46 9.33 -4.66
N GLY A 24 17.01 8.50 -3.72
CA GLY A 24 15.75 8.67 -2.99
C GLY A 24 15.86 9.49 -1.70
N GLY A 25 17.00 10.17 -1.47
CA GLY A 25 17.33 10.80 -0.20
C GLY A 25 16.39 11.92 0.25
N GLY A 26 15.49 12.41 -0.62
CA GLY A 26 14.43 13.37 -0.31
C GLY A 26 13.09 12.77 0.14
N LEU A 27 12.91 11.45 -0.02
CA LEU A 27 11.61 10.77 0.06
C LEU A 27 11.41 10.07 1.40
N ALA A 28 10.19 9.59 1.65
CA ALA A 28 9.86 8.79 2.83
C ALA A 28 10.80 7.59 2.98
N GLN A 29 11.27 7.33 4.20
CA GLN A 29 12.28 6.31 4.49
C GLN A 29 11.71 5.20 5.34
N ARG A 30 12.50 4.13 5.52
CA ARG A 30 12.16 2.99 6.40
C ARG A 30 11.66 3.50 7.76
N GLY A 31 10.52 2.99 8.21
CA GLY A 31 9.94 3.33 9.51
C GLY A 31 9.18 4.66 9.53
N THR A 32 9.07 5.39 8.40
CA THR A 32 8.20 6.56 8.31
C THR A 32 6.76 6.14 8.59
N PHE A 33 6.12 6.83 9.53
CA PHE A 33 4.66 6.88 9.67
C PHE A 33 4.26 8.36 9.71
N ALA A 34 3.70 8.83 8.60
CA ALA A 34 3.37 10.23 8.35
C ALA A 34 1.85 10.39 8.36
N GLU A 35 1.32 10.76 9.53
CA GLU A 35 -0.13 10.80 9.77
C GLU A 35 -0.78 12.05 9.16
N CYS A 36 -1.90 11.83 8.47
CA CYS A 36 -2.73 12.84 7.82
C CYS A 36 -4.16 12.29 7.71
N GLY A 37 -4.83 12.14 8.86
CA GLY A 37 -6.16 11.52 8.98
C GLY A 37 -6.17 10.00 8.75
N ALA A 38 -7.36 9.40 8.82
CA ALA A 38 -7.54 7.94 8.91
C ALA A 38 -8.37 7.32 7.78
N GLU A 39 -8.58 8.02 6.66
CA GLU A 39 -9.35 7.46 5.53
C GLU A 39 -8.52 6.43 4.77
N VAL A 40 -7.33 6.84 4.33
CA VAL A 40 -6.44 6.00 3.53
C VAL A 40 -5.07 5.93 4.17
N LEU A 41 -4.48 4.73 4.18
CA LEU A 41 -3.06 4.55 4.46
C LEU A 41 -2.34 4.07 3.21
N ALA A 42 -1.46 4.92 2.67
CA ALA A 42 -0.53 4.56 1.61
C ALA A 42 0.67 3.81 2.20
N VAL A 43 0.77 2.50 1.95
CA VAL A 43 1.83 1.63 2.47
C VAL A 43 2.89 1.40 1.40
N ALA A 44 4.15 1.63 1.74
CA ALA A 44 5.30 1.36 0.90
C ALA A 44 6.24 0.35 1.55
N MET A 45 6.98 -0.39 0.72
CA MET A 45 8.03 -1.27 1.21
C MET A 45 9.27 -0.45 1.61
N SER A 46 10.13 -0.99 2.49
CA SER A 46 11.36 -0.31 2.88
C SER A 46 12.24 -0.02 1.67
N PRO A 47 12.83 1.19 1.57
CA PRO A 47 13.75 1.51 0.49
C PRO A 47 15.05 0.71 0.61
N GLY A 48 15.74 0.60 -0.51
CA GLY A 48 17.06 -0.01 -0.64
C GLY A 48 17.74 0.51 -1.90
N ARG A 49 18.91 -0.04 -2.27
CA ARG A 49 19.65 0.41 -3.48
C ARG A 49 18.78 0.46 -4.75
N ARG A 50 17.83 -0.47 -4.87
CA ARG A 50 16.92 -0.62 -6.02
C ARG A 50 15.46 -0.30 -5.70
N HIS A 51 15.15 0.06 -4.45
CA HIS A 51 13.79 0.38 -4.05
C HIS A 51 13.72 1.82 -3.56
N ILE A 52 13.06 2.66 -4.36
CA ILE A 52 12.92 4.09 -4.12
C ILE A 52 11.43 4.37 -3.92
N THR A 53 11.09 5.04 -2.83
CA THR A 53 9.71 5.33 -2.37
C THR A 53 9.02 6.45 -3.16
N LYS A 54 9.48 6.75 -4.39
CA LYS A 54 8.94 7.84 -5.20
C LYS A 54 7.45 7.68 -5.50
N PRO A 55 6.97 6.49 -5.95
CA PRO A 55 5.56 6.32 -6.23
C PRO A 55 4.66 6.55 -5.01
N VAL A 56 5.05 6.11 -3.81
CA VAL A 56 4.20 6.31 -2.62
C VAL A 56 4.07 7.78 -2.27
N CYS A 57 5.11 8.59 -2.49
CA CYS A 57 5.04 10.03 -2.28
C CYS A 57 4.07 10.70 -3.27
N GLU A 58 4.12 10.31 -4.56
CA GLU A 58 3.23 10.85 -5.60
C GLU A 58 1.78 10.38 -5.41
N ILE A 59 1.55 9.11 -5.05
CA ILE A 59 0.23 8.58 -4.68
C ILE A 59 -0.37 9.38 -3.53
N THR A 60 0.41 9.55 -2.46
CA THR A 60 -0.05 10.28 -1.27
C THR A 60 -0.37 11.74 -1.63
N PHE A 61 0.47 12.39 -2.43
CA PHE A 61 0.27 13.76 -2.86
C PHE A 61 -1.00 13.90 -3.71
N GLY A 62 -1.16 13.09 -4.76
CA GLY A 62 -2.33 13.15 -5.64
C GLY A 62 -3.65 12.83 -4.93
N LEU A 63 -3.64 11.91 -3.96
CA LEU A 63 -4.80 11.63 -3.11
C LEU A 63 -5.17 12.82 -2.22
N ARG A 64 -4.17 13.48 -1.61
CA ARG A 64 -4.38 14.67 -0.78
C ARG A 64 -4.88 15.86 -1.60
N GLU A 65 -4.32 16.09 -2.79
CA GLU A 65 -4.82 17.11 -3.73
C GLU A 65 -6.27 16.84 -4.15
N SER A 66 -6.65 15.57 -4.17
CA SER A 66 -8.02 15.12 -4.46
C SER A 66 -8.97 15.14 -3.25
N ASN A 67 -8.54 15.75 -2.13
CA ASN A 67 -9.24 15.86 -0.85
C ASN A 67 -9.48 14.52 -0.13
N VAL A 68 -8.59 13.55 -0.28
CA VAL A 68 -8.64 12.28 0.47
C VAL A 68 -7.62 12.33 1.61
N LEU A 69 -8.08 12.15 2.86
CA LEU A 69 -7.19 12.16 4.04
C LEU A 69 -6.30 10.92 4.08
N THR A 70 -5.10 11.09 3.53
CA THR A 70 -4.17 9.99 3.26
C THR A 70 -2.92 10.09 4.13
N SER A 71 -2.74 9.15 5.04
CA SER A 71 -1.49 8.92 5.77
C SER A 71 -0.52 8.06 4.95
N THR A 72 0.76 8.10 5.29
CA THR A 72 1.79 7.27 4.63
C THR A 72 2.54 6.42 5.64
N MET A 73 2.77 5.15 5.32
CA MET A 73 3.63 4.26 6.08
C MET A 73 4.68 3.64 5.17
N VAL A 74 5.93 3.62 5.62
CA VAL A 74 7.00 2.85 4.98
C VAL A 74 7.46 1.78 5.97
N LEU A 75 7.21 0.52 5.62
CA LEU A 75 7.46 -0.61 6.50
C LEU A 75 8.93 -0.68 6.93
N ASN A 76 9.18 -1.23 8.11
CA ASN A 76 10.52 -1.49 8.64
C ASN A 76 11.20 -2.66 7.93
N ALA A 77 10.45 -3.75 7.71
CA ALA A 77 10.92 -4.99 7.08
C ALA A 77 10.22 -5.26 5.73
N GLY A 78 10.12 -4.24 4.88
CA GLY A 78 9.41 -4.32 3.60
C GLY A 78 10.23 -4.85 2.40
N ALA A 79 11.56 -4.83 2.47
CA ALA A 79 12.42 -5.17 1.33
C ALA A 79 12.46 -6.67 1.00
N GLY A 80 12.28 -7.53 2.00
CA GLY A 80 12.44 -8.99 1.90
C GLY A 80 11.33 -9.72 1.18
N VAL A 81 11.23 -11.03 1.36
CA VAL A 81 10.12 -11.89 0.91
C VAL A 81 9.54 -12.64 2.12
N PRO A 82 8.22 -12.91 2.19
CA PRO A 82 7.65 -13.71 3.27
C PRO A 82 8.30 -15.09 3.35
N HIS A 83 8.43 -15.62 4.57
CA HIS A 83 9.03 -16.94 4.81
C HIS A 83 8.24 -18.08 4.15
N ASP A 84 6.92 -17.92 4.00
CA ASP A 84 6.04 -18.93 3.40
C ASP A 84 5.94 -18.83 1.86
N ALA A 85 6.84 -18.08 1.22
CA ALA A 85 6.92 -17.97 -0.24
C ALA A 85 7.87 -19.04 -0.85
N PRO A 86 7.54 -19.62 -2.02
CA PRO A 86 8.32 -20.71 -2.65
C PRO A 86 9.79 -20.40 -2.97
N ALA A 87 10.22 -19.14 -2.93
CA ALA A 87 11.58 -18.69 -3.25
C ALA A 87 12.13 -17.76 -2.16
N SER A 88 12.00 -18.15 -0.88
CA SER A 88 12.55 -17.41 0.24
C SER A 88 14.09 -17.53 0.29
N GLY A 89 14.78 -16.57 -0.33
CA GLY A 89 16.22 -16.38 -0.18
C GLY A 89 16.53 -14.91 0.14
N GLY A 90 17.32 -14.66 1.19
CA GLY A 90 17.76 -13.31 1.59
C GLY A 90 17.01 -12.74 2.80
N THR A 91 16.82 -11.42 2.83
CA THR A 91 16.12 -10.72 3.94
C THR A 91 14.65 -11.13 3.99
N LEU A 92 14.11 -11.34 5.20
CA LEU A 92 12.71 -11.67 5.40
C LEU A 92 11.81 -10.42 5.33
N PHE A 93 10.63 -10.59 4.73
CA PHE A 93 9.55 -9.61 4.84
C PHE A 93 8.75 -9.89 6.10
N GLY A 94 8.37 -8.83 6.81
CA GLY A 94 7.54 -8.96 8.00
C GLY A 94 6.87 -7.64 8.38
N LEU A 95 5.94 -7.75 9.31
CA LEU A 95 5.27 -6.64 9.96
C LEU A 95 5.55 -6.69 11.46
N THR A 96 5.72 -5.54 12.07
CA THR A 96 5.71 -5.38 13.52
C THR A 96 4.28 -5.25 14.03
N ASP A 97 4.03 -5.61 15.29
CA ASP A 97 2.70 -5.45 15.91
C ASP A 97 2.21 -4.00 15.83
N LYS A 98 3.13 -3.04 16.00
CA LYS A 98 2.84 -1.61 15.84
C LYS A 98 2.35 -1.26 14.43
N GLU A 99 2.97 -1.80 13.39
CA GLU A 99 2.54 -1.55 12.00
C GLU A 99 1.15 -2.16 11.74
N VAL A 100 0.87 -3.35 12.31
CA VAL A 100 -0.45 -4.01 12.22
C VAL A 100 -1.54 -3.18 12.92
N GLU A 101 -1.28 -2.72 14.13
CA GLU A 101 -2.18 -1.86 14.90
C GLU A 101 -2.45 -0.55 14.15
N GLN A 102 -1.39 0.12 13.66
CA GLN A 102 -1.50 1.34 12.89
C GLN A 102 -2.33 1.14 11.62
N MET A 103 -2.07 0.09 10.83
CA MET A 103 -2.86 -0.20 9.62
C MET A 103 -4.35 -0.46 9.93
N SER A 104 -4.66 -1.02 11.10
CA SER A 104 -6.03 -1.36 11.50
C SER A 104 -6.90 -0.13 11.81
N ASN A 105 -6.30 1.04 12.02
CA ASN A 105 -7.04 2.28 12.29
C ASN A 105 -7.60 2.97 11.04
N PHE A 106 -7.27 2.48 9.85
CA PHE A 106 -7.67 3.12 8.58
C PHE A 106 -8.90 2.46 7.95
N LYS A 107 -9.62 3.21 7.09
CA LYS A 107 -10.75 2.66 6.33
C LYS A 107 -10.27 1.80 5.15
N LEU A 108 -9.24 2.26 4.43
CA LEU A 108 -8.71 1.62 3.22
C LEU A 108 -7.18 1.61 3.22
N LEU A 109 -6.59 0.49 2.79
CA LEU A 109 -5.15 0.39 2.55
C LEU A 109 -4.83 0.53 1.05
N VAL A 110 -3.85 1.37 0.73
CA VAL A 110 -3.29 1.48 -0.63
C VAL A 110 -1.85 0.99 -0.58
N ILE A 111 -1.59 -0.22 -1.05
CA ILE A 111 -0.29 -0.89 -0.85
C ILE A 111 0.50 -0.88 -2.14
N HIS A 112 1.62 -0.15 -2.16
CA HIS A 112 2.55 -0.13 -3.27
C HIS A 112 3.62 -1.22 -3.10
N LEU A 113 3.63 -2.17 -4.06
CA LEU A 113 4.51 -3.33 -4.12
C LEU A 113 5.45 -3.25 -5.33
N GLY A 114 6.49 -4.09 -5.34
CA GLY A 114 7.46 -4.15 -6.44
C GLY A 114 7.03 -5.02 -7.63
N GLY A 115 7.91 -5.13 -8.63
CA GLY A 115 7.64 -5.83 -9.89
C GLY A 115 8.06 -7.30 -9.98
N VAL A 116 8.12 -8.04 -8.86
CA VAL A 116 8.32 -9.50 -8.92
C VAL A 116 7.02 -10.17 -8.50
N LYS A 117 6.31 -10.76 -9.46
CA LYS A 117 4.97 -11.34 -9.29
C LYS A 117 4.86 -12.23 -8.05
N ASN A 118 5.72 -13.24 -7.89
CA ASN A 118 5.68 -14.10 -6.71
C ASN A 118 5.96 -13.33 -5.41
N HIS A 119 6.83 -12.31 -5.42
CA HIS A 119 7.11 -11.57 -4.19
C HIS A 119 5.93 -10.68 -3.80
N LEU A 120 5.32 -10.00 -4.76
CA LEU A 120 4.23 -9.05 -4.47
C LEU A 120 2.98 -9.79 -3.99
N ILE A 121 2.59 -10.91 -4.61
CA ILE A 121 1.37 -11.64 -4.20
C ILE A 121 1.50 -12.21 -2.78
N TYR A 122 2.66 -12.75 -2.42
CA TYR A 122 2.90 -13.27 -1.07
C TYR A 122 3.02 -12.16 -0.02
N LYS A 123 3.57 -10.99 -0.37
CA LYS A 123 3.58 -9.82 0.53
C LYS A 123 2.18 -9.32 0.83
N ALA A 124 1.35 -9.18 -0.21
CA ALA A 124 -0.05 -8.81 -0.03
C ALA A 124 -0.76 -9.81 0.88
N ARG A 125 -0.53 -11.12 0.68
CA ARG A 125 -1.07 -12.16 1.56
C ARG A 125 -0.61 -12.01 3.00
N LEU A 126 0.68 -11.79 3.27
CA LEU A 126 1.18 -11.62 4.63
C LEU A 126 0.55 -10.38 5.29
N ILE A 127 0.41 -9.26 4.58
CA ILE A 127 -0.24 -8.07 5.12
C ILE A 127 -1.71 -8.34 5.45
N LEU A 128 -2.48 -8.86 4.49
CA LEU A 128 -3.92 -9.09 4.64
C LEU A 128 -4.27 -10.27 5.55
N ARG A 129 -3.32 -11.16 5.84
CA ARG A 129 -3.46 -12.16 6.91
C ARG A 129 -3.47 -11.54 8.29
N ASN A 130 -2.74 -10.44 8.48
CA ASN A 130 -2.61 -9.77 9.78
C ASN A 130 -3.51 -8.54 9.93
N VAL A 131 -4.05 -8.02 8.82
CA VAL A 131 -4.86 -6.80 8.82
C VAL A 131 -6.17 -7.04 8.08
N ASN A 132 -7.27 -7.02 8.82
CA ASN A 132 -8.62 -7.14 8.28
C ASN A 132 -9.13 -5.80 7.72
N LYS A 133 -8.65 -5.42 6.53
CA LYS A 133 -9.08 -4.21 5.82
C LYS A 133 -9.28 -4.44 4.33
N PRO A 134 -10.13 -3.64 3.66
CA PRO A 134 -10.13 -3.56 2.21
C PRO A 134 -8.82 -2.93 1.74
N CYS A 135 -8.32 -3.38 0.60
CA CYS A 135 -7.04 -2.95 0.07
C CYS A 135 -7.04 -2.78 -1.46
N ILE A 136 -6.41 -1.71 -1.94
CA ILE A 136 -6.01 -1.55 -3.34
C ILE A 136 -4.52 -1.87 -3.47
N ILE A 137 -4.18 -2.80 -4.35
CA ILE A 137 -2.78 -3.12 -4.66
C ILE A 137 -2.30 -2.25 -5.82
N ILE A 138 -1.15 -1.61 -5.64
CA ILE A 138 -0.45 -0.88 -6.70
C ILE A 138 0.88 -1.58 -6.96
N CYS A 139 1.17 -1.95 -8.20
CA CYS A 139 2.40 -2.67 -8.53
C CYS A 139 2.88 -2.43 -9.96
N GLU A 140 4.11 -2.86 -10.22
CA GLU A 140 4.77 -2.80 -11.53
C GLU A 140 4.30 -3.94 -12.44
N SER A 141 4.32 -5.19 -11.94
CA SER A 141 3.95 -6.36 -12.74
C SER A 141 2.46 -6.44 -13.02
N PRO A 142 2.05 -6.93 -14.21
CA PRO A 142 0.66 -7.28 -14.46
C PRO A 142 0.26 -8.48 -13.60
N VAL A 143 -0.73 -8.28 -12.74
CA VAL A 143 -1.38 -9.31 -11.92
C VAL A 143 -2.88 -9.06 -11.88
N ASP A 144 -3.65 -10.13 -11.67
CA ASP A 144 -5.11 -10.11 -11.58
C ASP A 144 -5.61 -10.72 -10.27
N CYS A 145 -6.93 -10.78 -10.08
CA CYS A 145 -7.54 -11.30 -8.86
C CYS A 145 -7.30 -12.82 -8.71
N GLU A 146 -7.21 -13.53 -9.82
CA GLU A 146 -6.95 -14.96 -9.91
C GLU A 146 -5.56 -15.31 -9.36
N ASP A 147 -4.54 -14.49 -9.66
CA ASP A 147 -3.19 -14.64 -9.11
C ASP A 147 -3.16 -14.59 -7.58
N PHE A 148 -3.96 -13.72 -6.97
CA PHE A 148 -4.09 -13.58 -5.52
C PHE A 148 -4.97 -14.70 -4.93
N ALA A 149 -6.09 -15.03 -5.58
CA ALA A 149 -7.01 -16.05 -5.11
C ALA A 149 -6.35 -17.43 -5.04
N LYS A 150 -5.51 -17.79 -6.03
CA LYS A 150 -4.75 -19.05 -6.06
C LYS A 150 -3.84 -19.28 -4.85
N ILE A 151 -3.43 -18.21 -4.16
CA ILE A 151 -2.58 -18.31 -2.98
C ILE A 151 -3.34 -18.07 -1.67
N GLY A 152 -4.68 -18.02 -1.73
CA GLY A 152 -5.58 -17.89 -0.58
C GLY A 152 -5.93 -16.45 -0.19
N VAL A 153 -5.71 -15.46 -1.05
CA VAL A 153 -6.07 -14.07 -0.75
C VAL A 153 -7.49 -13.78 -1.24
N LYS A 154 -8.34 -13.25 -0.35
CA LYS A 154 -9.69 -12.81 -0.72
C LYS A 154 -9.62 -11.61 -1.67
N THR A 155 -10.42 -11.62 -2.73
CA THR A 155 -10.53 -10.49 -3.67
C THR A 155 -11.99 -10.20 -4.00
N SER A 156 -12.27 -9.00 -4.51
CA SER A 156 -13.62 -8.58 -4.89
C SER A 156 -14.21 -9.31 -6.09
N LYS A 157 -13.36 -9.88 -6.98
CA LYS A 157 -13.81 -10.53 -8.22
C LYS A 157 -13.67 -12.06 -8.19
N VAL A 158 -12.67 -12.57 -7.47
CA VAL A 158 -12.37 -14.00 -7.40
C VAL A 158 -12.10 -14.39 -5.96
N MET A 159 -12.98 -15.22 -5.39
CA MET A 159 -12.81 -15.76 -4.05
C MET A 159 -12.07 -17.10 -4.11
N PRO A 160 -11.08 -17.34 -3.24
CA PRO A 160 -10.57 -18.68 -2.98
C PRO A 160 -11.69 -19.61 -2.49
N SER A 161 -11.50 -20.93 -2.59
CA SER A 161 -12.33 -21.89 -1.86
C SER A 161 -12.23 -21.61 -0.35
N GLU A 162 -13.30 -21.91 0.40
CA GLU A 162 -13.35 -21.60 1.84
C GLU A 162 -12.18 -22.23 2.62
N GLU A 163 -11.78 -23.44 2.24
CA GLU A 163 -10.66 -24.19 2.82
C GLU A 163 -9.28 -23.60 2.48
N ASP A 164 -9.15 -22.84 1.39
CA ASP A 164 -7.90 -22.22 0.95
C ASP A 164 -7.75 -20.76 1.38
N VAL A 165 -8.74 -20.16 2.06
CA VAL A 165 -8.66 -18.76 2.53
C VAL A 165 -7.55 -18.60 3.56
N LYS A 166 -6.61 -17.68 3.29
CA LYS A 166 -5.43 -17.38 4.12
C LYS A 166 -5.33 -15.92 4.56
N THR A 167 -6.36 -15.12 4.30
CA THR A 167 -6.39 -13.69 4.66
C THR A 167 -7.66 -13.28 5.39
N GLU A 168 -7.53 -12.35 6.32
CA GLU A 168 -8.65 -11.69 6.98
C GLU A 168 -9.13 -10.48 6.16
N GLY A 169 -8.19 -9.67 5.68
CA GLY A 169 -8.46 -8.60 4.73
C GLY A 169 -8.74 -9.12 3.31
N HIS A 170 -9.06 -8.20 2.41
CA HIS A 170 -9.37 -8.52 1.02
C HIS A 170 -8.94 -7.40 0.05
N ILE A 171 -8.63 -7.80 -1.19
CA ILE A 171 -8.27 -6.87 -2.27
C ILE A 171 -9.56 -6.41 -2.98
N VAL A 172 -9.79 -5.10 -3.04
CA VAL A 172 -10.94 -4.51 -3.74
C VAL A 172 -10.63 -4.11 -5.17
N ASP A 173 -9.39 -3.70 -5.46
CA ASP A 173 -8.92 -3.35 -6.80
C ASP A 173 -7.40 -3.44 -6.93
N ILE A 174 -6.89 -3.45 -8.17
CA ILE A 174 -5.47 -3.58 -8.51
C ILE A 174 -5.12 -2.54 -9.57
N VAL A 175 -4.03 -1.80 -9.40
CA VAL A 175 -3.43 -0.92 -10.41
C VAL A 175 -2.03 -1.44 -10.75
N SER A 176 -1.88 -1.99 -11.95
CA SER A 176 -0.58 -2.43 -12.49
C SER A 176 0.09 -1.34 -13.34
N GLY A 177 1.41 -1.46 -13.55
CA GLY A 177 2.20 -0.54 -14.37
C GLY A 177 2.79 0.66 -13.62
N VAL A 178 2.81 0.64 -12.28
CA VAL A 178 3.44 1.68 -11.46
C VAL A 178 4.85 1.22 -11.06
N ILE A 179 5.87 1.88 -11.62
CA ILE A 179 7.27 1.45 -11.52
C ILE A 179 7.97 2.13 -10.34
N ARG A 180 8.73 1.35 -9.58
CA ARG A 180 9.50 1.84 -8.43
C ARG A 180 10.57 2.83 -8.87
N GLY A 181 10.62 3.99 -8.21
CA GLY A 181 11.63 5.03 -8.46
C GLY A 181 11.36 5.89 -9.70
N GLU A 182 10.30 5.62 -10.44
CA GLU A 182 9.88 6.43 -11.58
C GLU A 182 8.73 7.37 -11.20
N THR A 183 8.51 8.38 -12.03
CA THR A 183 7.32 9.24 -11.91
C THR A 183 6.10 8.45 -12.40
N ILE A 184 5.01 8.48 -11.64
CA ILE A 184 3.73 7.90 -12.05
C ILE A 184 3.15 8.73 -13.20
N SER A 185 2.70 8.09 -14.28
CA SER A 185 2.00 8.80 -15.34
C SER A 185 0.67 9.38 -14.83
N GLN A 186 0.23 10.50 -15.39
CA GLN A 186 -1.01 11.14 -14.95
C GLN A 186 -2.21 10.18 -15.06
N GLU A 187 -2.30 9.41 -16.15
CA GLU A 187 -3.33 8.39 -16.35
C GLU A 187 -3.39 7.38 -15.19
N LYS A 188 -2.22 6.91 -14.72
CA LYS A 188 -2.15 5.94 -13.61
C LYS A 188 -2.49 6.59 -12.28
N LEU A 189 -2.08 7.84 -12.07
CA LEU A 189 -2.44 8.58 -10.86
C LEU A 189 -3.96 8.81 -10.79
N ASP A 190 -4.59 9.18 -11.90
CA ASP A 190 -6.04 9.35 -12.02
C ASP A 190 -6.78 8.02 -11.81
N GLU A 191 -6.24 6.91 -12.34
CA GLU A 191 -6.77 5.55 -12.09
C GLU A 191 -6.77 5.22 -10.60
N ILE A 192 -5.67 5.51 -9.90
CA ILE A 192 -5.52 5.29 -8.45
C ILE A 192 -6.54 6.13 -7.67
N ILE A 193 -6.59 7.44 -7.95
CA ILE A 193 -7.52 8.36 -7.28
C ILE A 193 -8.97 7.90 -7.45
N ARG A 194 -9.36 7.54 -8.67
CA ARG A 194 -10.72 7.08 -8.98
C ARG A 194 -11.07 5.82 -8.21
N LYS A 195 -10.18 4.81 -8.19
CA LYS A 195 -10.41 3.54 -7.48
C LYS A 195 -10.47 3.73 -5.97
N VAL A 196 -9.63 4.61 -5.41
CA VAL A 196 -9.67 4.95 -3.99
C VAL A 196 -11.00 5.60 -3.60
N LYS A 197 -11.47 6.59 -4.37
CA LYS A 197 -12.77 7.24 -4.09
C LYS A 197 -13.95 6.26 -4.19
N LEU A 198 -13.95 5.41 -5.21
CA LEU A 198 -14.94 4.33 -5.35
C LEU A 198 -14.93 3.39 -4.14
N ALA A 199 -13.75 2.98 -3.67
CA ALA A 199 -13.61 2.11 -2.51
C ALA A 199 -14.02 2.77 -1.18
N LEU A 200 -13.94 4.10 -1.07
CA LEU A 200 -14.41 4.86 0.08
C LEU A 200 -15.93 5.15 0.04
N GLY A 201 -16.58 4.95 -1.11
CA GLY A 201 -18.00 5.27 -1.31
C GLY A 201 -18.27 6.73 -1.68
N ASP A 202 -17.25 7.47 -2.14
CA ASP A 202 -17.33 8.90 -2.49
C ASP A 202 -17.61 9.15 -3.99
N ALA A 203 -18.16 8.16 -4.69
CA ALA A 203 -18.42 8.19 -6.13
C ALA A 203 -19.88 8.47 -6.49
#